data_AF-A0A3N1KK65-F1
#
_entry.id   AF-A0A3N1KK65-F1
#
_cell.length_a   1.000
_cell.length_b   1.000
_cell.length_c   1.000
_cell.angle_alpha   90.00
_cell.angle_beta   90.00
_cell.angle_gamma   90.00
#
_symmetry.space_group_name_H-M   'P 1'
#
loop_
_entity.id
_entity.type
_entity.pdbx_description
1 polymer ?
#
loop_
_entity_poly.entity_id
_entity_poly.type
_entity_poly.pdbx_seq_one_letter_code
_entity_poly.pdbx_strand_id
1 'polypeptide(L)' 'MTDDTYTASFLGDDGQEARTEQLESIGGQAQKSLVRPAADGGDDVNWELDPDASTEGNAVYRSLGVAQHDYS' A
#
# COMPACT_ATOMS: atom_id res chain seq x y z
N MET A 1 21.45 11.42 -0.04
CA MET A 1 19.98 11.49 -0.18
C MET A 1 19.45 11.05 1.16
N THR A 2 18.61 11.85 1.80
CA THR A 2 17.89 11.39 2.99
C THR A 2 16.80 10.48 2.44
N ASP A 3 16.92 9.18 2.65
CA ASP A 3 15.84 8.25 2.33
C ASP A 3 14.72 8.49 3.34
N ASP A 4 13.83 9.43 3.00
CA ASP A 4 12.62 9.67 3.76
C ASP A 4 11.70 8.46 3.54
N THR A 5 11.62 7.58 4.52
CA THR A 5 10.73 6.43 4.51
C THR A 5 9.45 6.71 5.31
N TYR A 6 8.38 6.01 5.00
CA TYR A 6 7.13 6.03 5.76
C TYR A 6 6.67 4.61 6.09
N THR A 7 5.87 4.47 7.15
CA THR A 7 5.21 3.21 7.49
C THR A 7 3.95 3.07 6.65
N ALA A 8 3.82 1.97 5.91
CA ALA A 8 2.66 1.65 5.11
C ALA A 8 1.87 0.48 5.71
N SER A 9 0.63 0.72 6.11
CA SER A 9 -0.31 -0.30 6.59
C SER A 9 -1.30 -0.64 5.49
N PHE A 10 -1.48 -1.92 5.22
CA PHE A 10 -2.29 -2.44 4.13
C PHE A 10 -3.55 -3.11 4.68
N LEU A 11 -4.72 -2.57 4.36
CA LEU A 11 -6.02 -3.07 4.79
C LEU A 11 -6.70 -3.84 3.66
N GLY A 12 -6.94 -5.13 3.88
CA GLY A 12 -7.64 -5.98 2.92
C GLY A 12 -9.09 -5.57 2.70
N ASP A 13 -9.79 -6.29 1.83
CA ASP A 13 -11.18 -5.98 1.45
C ASP A 13 -12.17 -6.11 2.63
N ASP A 14 -11.77 -6.83 3.69
CA ASP A 14 -12.49 -6.94 4.96
C ASP A 14 -12.22 -5.77 5.92
N GLY A 15 -11.37 -4.83 5.53
CA GLY A 15 -10.93 -3.68 6.33
C GLY A 15 -9.91 -4.04 7.41
N GLN A 16 -9.44 -5.29 7.47
CA GLN A 16 -8.47 -5.73 8.45
C GLN A 16 -7.05 -5.52 7.95
N GLU A 17 -6.12 -5.28 8.88
CA GLU A 17 -4.71 -5.15 8.52
C GLU A 17 -4.17 -6.48 7.99
N ALA A 18 -3.83 -6.48 6.71
CA ALA A 18 -3.21 -7.59 6.00
C ALA A 18 -1.70 -7.64 6.27
N ARG A 19 -1.04 -6.47 6.30
CA ARG A 19 0.41 -6.32 6.55
C ARG A 19 0.78 -4.88 6.85
N THR A 20 1.99 -4.69 7.39
CA THR A 20 2.65 -3.39 7.53
C THR A 20 4.10 -3.50 7.06
N GLU A 21 4.59 -2.55 6.25
CA GLU A 21 5.98 -2.47 5.78
C GLU A 21 6.50 -1.01 5.72
N GLN A 22 7.82 -0.85 5.70
CA GLN A 22 8.46 0.46 5.57
C GLN A 22 8.79 0.70 4.09
N LEU A 23 8.28 1.81 3.53
CA LEU A 23 8.44 2.16 2.12
C LEU A 23 9.20 3.48 1.94
N GLU A 24 9.87 3.61 0.80
CA GLU A 24 10.51 4.85 0.39
C GLU A 24 9.48 5.87 -0.11
N SER A 25 9.61 7.11 0.38
CA SER A 25 8.79 8.23 -0.09
C SER A 25 9.29 8.71 -1.45
N ILE A 26 8.36 9.14 -2.31
CA ILE A 26 8.70 9.79 -3.58
C ILE A 26 8.51 11.29 -3.39
N GLY A 27 9.62 12.04 -3.40
CA GLY A 27 9.58 13.49 -3.16
C GLY A 27 9.13 13.86 -1.74
N GLY A 28 9.40 13.00 -0.75
CA GLY A 28 8.97 13.17 0.64
C GLY A 28 7.47 12.88 0.87
N GLN A 29 6.79 12.25 -0.09
CA GLN A 29 5.38 11.90 0.01
C GLN A 29 5.17 10.39 -0.17
N ALA A 30 4.16 9.86 0.51
CA ALA A 30 3.68 8.50 0.29
C ALA A 30 3.17 8.35 -1.16
N GLN A 31 3.35 7.16 -1.72
CA GLN A 31 2.86 6.84 -3.05
C GLN A 31 1.33 6.79 -3.05
N LYS A 32 0.66 7.34 -4.06
CA LYS A 32 -0.82 7.37 -4.14
C LYS A 32 -1.42 5.98 -4.31
N SER A 33 -0.75 5.15 -5.09
CA SER A 33 -1.14 3.76 -5.32
C SER A 33 0.09 2.92 -5.61
N LEU A 34 -0.01 1.63 -5.34
CA LEU A 34 1.06 0.68 -5.55
C LEU A 34 0.55 -0.75 -5.69
N VAL A 35 1.36 -1.61 -6.30
CA VAL A 35 1.06 -3.05 -6.46
C VAL A 35 1.95 -3.85 -5.51
N ARG A 36 1.30 -4.65 -4.68
CA ARG A 36 1.95 -5.55 -3.71
C ARG A 36 1.14 -6.82 -3.58
N PRO A 37 1.77 -7.96 -3.27
CA PRO A 37 1.02 -9.20 -3.03
C PRO A 37 0.01 -9.01 -1.90
N ALA A 38 -1.07 -9.78 -1.92
CA ALA A 38 -1.95 -9.95 -0.76
C ALA A 38 -1.19 -10.59 0.41
N ALA A 39 -1.71 -10.52 1.64
CA ALA A 39 -1.12 -11.23 2.79
C ALA A 39 -0.75 -12.69 2.45
N ASP A 40 0.32 -13.21 3.08
CA ASP A 40 0.85 -14.56 2.88
C ASP A 40 1.36 -14.91 1.47
N GLY A 41 1.65 -13.90 0.62
CA GLY A 41 2.22 -14.12 -0.71
C GLY A 41 1.20 -14.60 -1.74
N GLY A 42 -0.07 -14.23 -1.57
CA GLY A 42 -1.12 -14.41 -2.56
C GLY A 42 -0.92 -13.54 -3.82
N ASP A 43 -1.95 -13.47 -4.65
CA ASP A 43 -1.93 -12.68 -5.88
C ASP A 43 -1.54 -11.21 -5.63
N ASP A 44 -0.95 -10.59 -6.64
CA ASP A 44 -0.69 -9.15 -6.63
C ASP A 44 -2.02 -8.38 -6.53
N VAL A 45 -2.06 -7.40 -5.63
CA VAL A 45 -3.24 -6.58 -5.34
C VAL A 45 -2.91 -5.13 -5.62
N ASN A 46 -3.88 -4.40 -6.15
CA ASN A 46 -3.80 -2.95 -6.27
C ASN A 46 -4.15 -2.32 -4.93
N TRP A 47 -3.26 -1.46 -4.41
CA TRP A 47 -3.42 -0.77 -3.15
C TRP A 47 -3.52 0.72 -3.39
N GLU A 48 -4.54 1.37 -2.83
CA GLU A 48 -4.75 2.81 -2.94
C GLU A 48 -4.64 3.48 -1.58
N LEU A 49 -3.92 4.60 -1.52
CA LEU A 49 -3.74 5.39 -0.32
C LEU A 49 -5.10 5.95 0.13
N ASP A 50 -5.46 5.70 1.38
CA ASP A 50 -6.59 6.31 2.06
C ASP A 50 -6.13 7.62 2.72
N PRO A 51 -6.42 8.79 2.15
CA PRO A 51 -5.96 10.08 2.68
C PRO A 51 -6.67 10.45 3.99
N ASP A 52 -7.85 9.89 4.27
CA ASP A 52 -8.62 10.17 5.48
C ASP A 52 -8.08 9.35 6.67
N ALA A 53 -7.54 8.16 6.41
CA ALA A 53 -6.91 7.31 7.42
C ALA A 53 -5.40 7.55 7.59
N SER A 54 -4.73 8.13 6.59
CA SER A 54 -3.28 8.38 6.60
C SER A 54 -2.91 9.61 7.44
N THR A 55 -1.73 9.56 8.06
CA THR A 55 -1.15 10.66 8.86
C THR A 55 0.32 10.89 8.48
N GLU A 56 0.95 11.97 8.97
CA GLU A 56 2.36 12.23 8.69
C GLU A 56 3.25 11.05 9.15
N GLY A 57 3.97 10.44 8.21
CA GLY A 57 4.84 9.28 8.46
C GLY A 57 4.13 7.91 8.52
N ASN A 58 2.79 7.87 8.45
CA ASN A 58 2.01 6.64 8.39
C ASN A 58 0.95 6.71 7.28
N ALA A 59 1.11 5.88 6.25
CA ALA A 59 0.20 5.75 5.14
C ALA A 59 -0.66 4.50 5.30
N VAL A 60 -1.97 4.64 5.12
CA VAL A 60 -2.91 3.53 5.10
C VAL A 60 -3.32 3.28 3.66
N TYR A 61 -3.18 2.04 3.19
CA TYR A 61 -3.63 1.62 1.87
C TYR A 61 -4.79 0.65 2.00
N ARG A 62 -5.78 0.78 1.12
CA ARG A 62 -6.88 -0.17 0.99
C ARG A 62 -6.75 -0.98 -0.29
N SER A 63 -7.09 -2.25 -0.22
CA SER A 63 -7.14 -3.09 -1.41
C SER A 63 -8.24 -2.61 -2.35
N LEU A 64 -7.92 -2.55 -3.64
CA LEU A 64 -8.87 -2.38 -4.73
C LEU A 64 -9.18 -3.72 -5.43
N GLY A 65 -8.72 -4.83 -4.85
CA GLY A 65 -8.79 -6.17 -5.40
C GLY A 65 -7.52 -6.60 -6.16
N VAL A 66 -7.53 -7.85 -6.61
CA VAL A 66 -6.43 -8.48 -7.36
C VAL A 66 -6.10 -7.63 -8.58
N ALA A 67 -4.81 -7.29 -8.72
CA ALA A 67 -4.29 -6.64 -9.90
C ALA A 67 -4.55 -7.55 -11.11
N GLN A 68 -5.43 -7.12 -12.01
CA GLN A 68 -5.69 -7.88 -13.23
C GLN A 68 -4.40 -7.92 -14.04
N HIS A 69 -3.78 -9.09 -14.10
CA HIS A 69 -2.77 -9.36 -15.11
C HIS A 69 -3.50 -9.67 -16.41
N ASP A 70 -3.62 -8.68 -17.29
CA ASP A 70 -3.97 -8.90 -18.69
C ASP A 70 -2.81 -9.64 -19.39
N TYR A 71 -2.71 -10.96 -19.16
CA TYR A 71 -1.96 -11.81 -20.06
C TYR A 71 -2.84 -12.05 -21.30
N SER A 72 -2.75 -11.14 -22.27
CA SER A 72 -3.22 -11.34 -23.65
C SER A 72 -2.15 -11.97 -24.53
#